data_AF-A0A0A0EMM0-F1
#
_entry.id   AF-A0A0A0EMM0-F1
#
_cell.length_a   1.000
_cell.length_b   1.000
_cell.length_c   1.000
_cell.angle_alpha   90.00
_cell.angle_beta   90.00
_cell.angle_gamma   90.00
#
_symmetry.space_group_name_H-M   'P 1'
#
loop_
_entity.id
_entity.type
_entity.pdbx_description
1 polymer ?
#
loop_
_entity_poly.entity_id
_entity_poly.type
_entity_poly.pdbx_seq_one_letter_code
_entity_poly.pdbx_strand_id
1 'polypeptide(L)'
;MKANLLLLVIGLFFGTGAGFLLGQTVEGPEGHDHAAHGEPHDDDGPIATHDHSALIETDAASVRVAVTPDGPGALNVHIMPDGMSFAPEAVNATHEDGQGHAHVYVNGVKEARVYGPWIHLDGLPSGPATLRVTLNANSHEQLAHDGTPIETTTEVTIP
;
A
#
# COMPACT_ATOMS: atom_id res chain seq x y z
N MET A 1 0.42 -50.63 -28.19
CA MET A 1 0.40 -51.19 -26.81
C MET A 1 1.65 -50.85 -25.99
N LYS A 2 2.86 -50.76 -26.56
CA LYS A 2 4.10 -50.45 -25.80
C LYS A 2 4.25 -49.00 -25.31
N ALA A 3 3.71 -48.00 -26.04
CA ALA A 3 3.82 -46.59 -25.65
C ALA A 3 2.98 -46.22 -24.41
N ASN A 4 1.80 -46.84 -24.25
CA ASN A 4 0.88 -46.52 -23.15
C ASN A 4 1.38 -47.05 -21.80
N LEU A 5 2.13 -48.15 -21.79
CA LEU A 5 2.71 -48.71 -20.56
C LEU A 5 3.87 -47.85 -20.04
N LEU A 6 4.64 -47.23 -20.94
CA LEU A 6 5.73 -46.32 -20.60
C LEU A 6 5.21 -45.03 -19.94
N LEU A 7 4.11 -44.47 -20.46
CA LEU A 7 3.45 -43.30 -19.86
C LEU A 7 2.80 -43.62 -18.52
N LEU A 8 2.24 -44.82 -18.33
CA LEU A 8 1.71 -45.27 -17.04
C LEU A 8 2.82 -45.39 -15.98
N VAL A 9 3.98 -45.93 -16.34
CA VAL A 9 5.12 -46.09 -15.41
C VAL A 9 5.72 -44.73 -15.03
N ILE A 10 5.85 -43.80 -15.98
CA ILE A 10 6.30 -42.42 -15.70
C ILE A 10 5.28 -41.71 -14.80
N GLY A 11 3.99 -41.80 -15.12
CA GLY A 11 2.92 -41.21 -14.33
C GLY A 11 2.85 -41.76 -12.90
N LEU A 12 3.12 -43.05 -12.69
CA LEU A 12 3.16 -43.66 -11.36
C LEU A 12 4.41 -43.21 -10.57
N PHE A 13 5.57 -43.07 -11.23
CA PHE A 13 6.80 -42.61 -10.58
C PHE A 13 6.74 -41.14 -10.12
N PHE A 14 6.10 -40.27 -10.91
CA PHE A 14 5.95 -38.84 -10.59
C PHE A 14 4.66 -38.50 -9.84
N GLY A 15 3.58 -39.28 -10.01
CA GLY A 15 2.27 -39.01 -9.41
C GLY A 15 2.00 -39.70 -8.08
N THR A 16 2.62 -40.86 -7.81
CA THR A 16 2.44 -41.60 -6.54
C THR A 16 3.75 -42.06 -5.88
N GLY A 17 4.86 -42.06 -6.63
CA GLY A 17 6.22 -42.27 -6.12
C GLY A 17 6.91 -40.97 -5.67
N ALA A 18 8.20 -41.10 -5.35
CA ALA A 18 9.18 -40.11 -4.86
C ALA A 18 8.78 -38.62 -4.74
N GLY A 19 8.12 -38.03 -5.73
CA GLY A 19 7.57 -36.67 -5.65
C GLY A 19 6.59 -36.46 -4.49
N PHE A 20 5.70 -37.41 -4.19
CA PHE A 20 4.76 -37.28 -3.07
C PHE A 20 5.44 -37.44 -1.70
N LEU A 21 6.53 -38.21 -1.59
CA LEU A 21 7.29 -38.38 -0.34
C LEU A 21 8.30 -37.24 -0.10
N LEU A 22 8.91 -36.71 -1.16
CA LEU A 22 9.75 -35.52 -1.08
C LEU A 22 8.92 -34.25 -0.81
N GLY A 23 7.72 -34.14 -1.40
CA GLY A 23 6.83 -32.99 -1.20
C GLY A 23 6.26 -32.84 0.22
N GLN A 24 6.26 -33.88 1.06
CA GLN A 24 5.85 -33.78 2.48
C GLN A 24 7.00 -33.33 3.38
N THR A 25 8.23 -33.41 2.88
CA THR A 25 9.45 -32.96 3.58
C THR A 25 9.95 -31.62 3.09
N VAL A 26 9.41 -31.14 1.96
CA VAL A 26 9.53 -29.74 1.56
C VAL A 26 8.43 -29.01 2.33
N GLU A 27 8.82 -28.40 3.44
CA GLU A 27 8.04 -27.30 4.00
C GLU A 27 7.72 -26.36 2.84
N GLY A 28 6.44 -26.22 2.50
CA GLY A 28 6.00 -25.12 1.65
C GLY A 28 6.52 -23.83 2.29
N PRO A 29 6.83 -22.78 1.50
CA PRO A 29 7.35 -21.54 2.06
C PRO A 29 6.47 -21.16 3.24
N GLU A 30 7.08 -20.91 4.40
CA GLU A 30 6.37 -20.42 5.58
C GLU A 30 5.41 -19.34 5.10
N GLY A 31 4.12 -19.51 5.43
CA GLY A 31 3.12 -18.48 5.19
C GLY A 31 3.70 -17.21 5.79
N HIS A 32 4.11 -16.29 4.93
CA HIS A 32 4.79 -15.09 5.34
C HIS A 32 3.73 -14.30 6.08
N ASP A 33 3.96 -14.10 7.38
CA ASP A 33 3.12 -13.23 8.17
C ASP A 33 3.24 -11.83 7.57
N HIS A 34 2.16 -11.32 7.00
CA HIS A 34 2.03 -9.90 6.67
C HIS A 34 1.90 -9.04 7.94
N ALA A 35 1.97 -9.67 9.13
CA ALA A 35 2.03 -9.00 10.42
C ALA A 35 3.39 -8.35 10.73
N ALA A 36 4.40 -8.51 9.87
CA ALA A 36 5.61 -7.70 9.94
C ALA A 36 5.37 -6.35 9.26
N HIS A 37 4.77 -5.42 10.00
CA HIS A 37 5.08 -4.00 9.80
C HIS A 37 6.60 -3.89 9.92
N GLY A 38 7.24 -3.73 8.78
CA GLY A 38 8.69 -3.64 8.70
C GLY A 38 9.19 -2.62 9.72
N GLU A 39 10.33 -2.92 10.33
CA GLU A 39 11.21 -1.86 10.82
C GLU A 39 11.30 -0.76 9.74
N PRO A 40 11.36 0.52 10.14
CA PRO A 40 11.50 1.60 9.18
C PRO A 40 12.68 1.28 8.26
N HIS A 41 12.40 1.06 6.98
CA HIS A 41 13.43 0.84 5.98
C HIS A 41 14.25 2.13 5.88
N ASP A 42 15.42 2.13 6.52
CA ASP A 42 16.49 3.08 6.24
C ASP A 42 17.00 2.79 4.82
N ASP A 43 16.48 3.57 3.87
CA ASP A 43 16.92 3.58 2.47
C ASP A 43 18.33 4.21 2.42
N ASP A 44 19.38 3.38 2.38
CA ASP A 44 20.81 3.74 2.27
C ASP A 44 21.20 4.41 0.92
N GLY A 45 20.32 5.27 0.39
CA GLY A 45 20.69 6.35 -0.52
C GLY A 45 21.24 7.54 0.27
N PRO A 46 21.80 8.58 -0.37
CA PRO A 46 22.05 9.83 0.32
C PRO A 46 20.70 10.34 0.84
N ILE A 47 20.42 10.12 2.12
CA ILE A 47 19.21 10.58 2.79
C ILE A 47 19.30 12.09 2.88
N ALA A 48 18.90 12.76 1.80
CA ALA A 48 18.14 13.98 1.96
C ALA A 48 16.92 13.56 2.78
N THR A 49 16.95 13.86 4.07
CA THR A 49 15.76 13.77 4.92
C THR A 49 14.74 14.67 4.24
N HIS A 50 13.85 14.09 3.44
CA HIS A 50 12.77 14.84 2.81
C HIS A 50 11.86 15.25 3.96
N ASP A 51 12.01 16.49 4.38
CA ASP A 51 11.26 17.07 5.47
C ASP A 51 9.78 17.06 5.10
N HIS A 52 9.01 16.14 5.70
CA HIS A 52 7.56 16.07 5.52
C HIS A 52 6.83 17.29 6.11
N SER A 53 7.54 18.22 6.75
CA SER A 53 7.00 19.53 7.15
C SER A 53 7.09 20.58 6.04
N ALA A 54 7.81 20.32 4.95
CA ALA A 54 7.85 21.21 3.80
C ALA A 54 6.46 21.25 3.15
N LEU A 55 5.89 22.45 3.11
CA LEU A 55 4.64 22.75 2.44
C LEU A 55 4.94 23.38 1.08
N ILE A 56 4.09 23.08 0.11
CA ILE A 56 4.07 23.78 -1.18
C ILE A 56 2.64 24.27 -1.46
N GLU A 57 2.54 25.55 -1.80
CA GLU A 57 1.25 26.20 -2.05
C GLU A 57 0.67 25.76 -3.39
N THR A 58 -0.66 25.62 -3.44
CA THR A 58 -1.40 25.37 -4.68
C THR A 58 -2.72 26.16 -4.70
N ASP A 59 -3.22 26.46 -5.89
CA ASP A 59 -4.28 27.45 -6.13
C ASP A 59 -5.62 27.10 -5.48
N ALA A 60 -5.93 25.81 -5.33
CA ALA A 60 -6.94 25.25 -4.40
C ALA A 60 -7.10 23.75 -4.69
N ALA A 61 -6.62 22.89 -3.80
CA ALA A 61 -6.98 21.48 -3.79
C ALA A 61 -7.60 21.09 -2.45
N SER A 62 -8.44 20.06 -2.46
CA SER A 62 -9.03 19.48 -1.26
C SER A 62 -9.11 17.97 -1.38
N VAL A 63 -9.33 17.27 -0.26
CA VAL A 63 -9.47 15.82 -0.28
C VAL A 63 -10.64 15.38 0.59
N ARG A 64 -11.42 14.44 0.07
CA ARG A 64 -12.43 13.70 0.81
C ARG A 64 -12.08 12.22 0.79
N VAL A 65 -12.50 11.51 1.83
CA VAL A 65 -12.34 10.07 1.92
C VAL A 65 -13.66 9.38 2.22
N ALA A 66 -13.84 8.18 1.66
CA ALA A 66 -14.85 7.23 2.11
C ALA A 66 -14.15 5.95 2.53
N VAL A 67 -14.51 5.43 3.70
CA VAL A 67 -13.85 4.26 4.31
C VAL A 67 -14.87 3.15 4.50
N THR A 68 -14.54 1.96 4.00
CA THR A 68 -15.38 0.77 4.12
C THR A 68 -14.57 -0.34 4.79
N PRO A 69 -15.04 -0.88 5.94
CA PRO A 69 -14.50 -2.11 6.52
C PRO A 69 -14.38 -3.27 5.52
N ASP A 70 -13.27 -4.02 5.56
CA ASP A 70 -13.03 -5.16 4.65
C ASP A 70 -12.48 -6.42 5.36
N GLY A 71 -13.12 -6.79 6.47
CA GLY A 71 -12.70 -7.92 7.31
C GLY A 71 -11.80 -7.51 8.47
N PRO A 72 -11.33 -8.48 9.28
CA PRO A 72 -10.53 -8.22 10.48
C PRO A 72 -9.26 -7.45 10.14
N GLY A 73 -9.07 -6.29 10.78
CA GLY A 73 -7.86 -5.49 10.58
C GLY A 73 -7.73 -4.83 9.21
N ALA A 74 -8.82 -4.72 8.43
CA ALA A 74 -8.75 -4.25 7.05
C ALA A 74 -9.80 -3.19 6.68
N LEU A 75 -9.38 -2.25 5.82
CA LEU A 75 -10.17 -1.12 5.32
C LEU A 75 -9.95 -0.93 3.82
N ASN A 76 -11.03 -0.71 3.07
CA ASN A 76 -10.97 -0.11 1.73
C ASN A 76 -11.20 1.39 1.83
N VAL A 77 -10.26 2.20 1.34
CA VAL A 77 -10.30 3.65 1.37
C VAL A 77 -10.42 4.19 -0.05
N HIS A 78 -11.47 4.97 -0.29
CA HIS A 78 -11.64 5.78 -1.49
C HIS A 78 -11.16 7.21 -1.23
N ILE A 79 -10.10 7.61 -1.88
CA ILE A 79 -9.52 8.95 -1.83
C ILE A 79 -10.04 9.72 -3.04
N MET A 80 -10.70 10.85 -2.76
CA MET A 80 -11.31 11.71 -3.77
C MET A 80 -10.73 13.13 -3.64
N PRO A 81 -9.58 13.40 -4.27
CA PRO A 81 -9.07 14.75 -4.41
C PRO A 81 -10.00 15.59 -5.30
N ASP A 82 -10.05 16.89 -5.02
CA ASP A 82 -10.61 17.91 -5.89
C ASP A 82 -9.50 18.93 -6.18
N GLY A 83 -9.35 19.34 -7.44
CA GLY A 83 -8.24 20.21 -7.87
C GLY A 83 -6.87 19.52 -8.00
N MET A 84 -6.78 18.20 -7.77
CA MET A 84 -5.57 17.40 -8.00
C MET A 84 -5.91 16.09 -8.71
N SER A 85 -5.06 15.69 -9.68
CA SER A 85 -5.09 14.38 -10.31
C SER A 85 -3.88 13.55 -9.90
N PHE A 86 -4.12 12.28 -9.62
CA PHE A 86 -3.01 11.35 -9.38
C PHE A 86 -2.10 11.26 -10.60
N ALA A 87 -0.80 11.43 -10.38
CA ALA A 87 0.23 11.41 -11.43
C ALA A 87 1.33 10.37 -11.10
N PRO A 88 1.03 9.07 -11.11
CA PRO A 88 2.00 8.01 -10.77
C PRO A 88 3.30 8.08 -11.58
N GLU A 89 3.22 8.49 -12.84
CA GLU A 89 4.35 8.57 -13.76
C GLU A 89 5.30 9.73 -13.44
N ALA A 90 4.85 10.70 -12.63
CA ALA A 90 5.60 11.91 -12.29
C ALA A 90 6.14 11.93 -10.85
N VAL A 91 6.00 10.85 -10.09
CA VAL A 91 6.50 10.77 -8.71
C VAL A 91 8.03 10.92 -8.67
N ASN A 92 8.53 11.69 -7.71
CA ASN A 92 9.92 12.15 -7.57
C ASN A 92 10.38 13.16 -8.64
N ALA A 93 9.48 13.65 -9.50
CA ALA A 93 9.77 14.78 -10.38
C ALA A 93 9.55 16.12 -9.64
N THR A 94 9.88 17.22 -10.31
CA THR A 94 9.53 18.57 -9.85
C THR A 94 8.00 18.68 -9.68
N HIS A 95 7.58 19.48 -8.71
CA HIS A 95 6.18 19.86 -8.54
C HIS A 95 5.56 20.42 -9.85
N GLU A 96 4.36 19.95 -10.15
CA GLU A 96 3.48 20.48 -11.18
C GLU A 96 2.09 20.68 -10.53
N ASP A 97 1.52 21.86 -10.69
CA ASP A 97 0.22 22.20 -10.10
C ASP A 97 -0.88 21.25 -10.56
N GLY A 98 -1.76 20.88 -9.63
CA GLY A 98 -2.85 19.94 -9.87
C GLY A 98 -2.42 18.50 -10.08
N GLN A 99 -1.15 18.15 -9.84
CA GLN A 99 -0.65 16.78 -9.90
C GLN A 99 -0.02 16.34 -8.58
N GLY A 100 -0.14 15.06 -8.28
CA GLY A 100 0.51 14.51 -7.10
C GLY A 100 0.11 13.10 -6.74
N HIS A 101 0.25 12.80 -5.45
CA HIS A 101 -0.14 11.54 -4.84
C HIS A 101 -0.67 11.79 -3.43
N ALA A 102 -1.18 10.75 -2.78
CA ALA A 102 -1.64 10.84 -1.39
C ALA A 102 -0.74 10.04 -0.46
N HIS A 103 -0.64 10.46 0.80
CA HIS A 103 -0.17 9.62 1.88
C HIS A 103 -1.32 9.26 2.80
N VAL A 104 -1.35 8.02 3.27
CA VAL A 104 -2.38 7.52 4.19
C VAL A 104 -1.70 7.13 5.49
N TYR A 105 -2.30 7.58 6.59
CA TYR A 105 -1.84 7.33 7.94
C TYR A 105 -2.96 6.76 8.79
N VAL A 106 -2.65 5.80 9.65
CA VAL A 106 -3.55 5.27 10.68
C VAL A 106 -2.90 5.51 12.04
N ASN A 107 -3.60 6.18 12.95
CA ASN A 107 -3.08 6.53 14.29
C ASN A 107 -1.72 7.24 14.26
N GLY A 108 -1.48 8.05 13.22
CA GLY A 108 -0.21 8.78 13.02
C GLY A 108 0.91 7.97 12.36
N VAL A 109 0.76 6.65 12.20
CA VAL A 109 1.71 5.80 11.46
C VAL A 109 1.40 5.89 9.98
N LYS A 110 2.43 6.05 9.14
CA LYS A 110 2.26 6.09 7.68
C LYS A 110 2.11 4.68 7.15
N GLU A 111 0.92 4.36 6.64
CA GLU A 111 0.62 3.04 6.07
C GLU A 111 1.02 2.96 4.60
N ALA A 112 0.79 4.05 3.83
CA ALA A 112 0.97 3.98 2.40
C ALA A 112 1.25 5.33 1.73
N ARG A 113 1.88 5.22 0.56
CA ARG A 113 1.87 6.22 -0.51
C ARG A 113 0.97 5.71 -1.63
N VAL A 114 -0.03 6.50 -2.02
CA VAL A 114 -1.13 6.08 -2.88
C VAL A 114 -1.14 6.90 -4.17
N TYR A 115 -1.12 6.21 -5.31
CA TYR A 115 -1.06 6.83 -6.64
C TYR A 115 -2.37 6.72 -7.43
N GLY A 116 -3.47 6.47 -6.73
CA GLY A 116 -4.77 6.28 -7.33
C GLY A 116 -5.89 6.46 -6.32
N PRO A 117 -7.15 6.40 -6.78
CA PRO A 117 -8.29 6.73 -5.95
C PRO A 117 -8.57 5.68 -4.87
N TRP A 118 -8.08 4.44 -5.00
CA TRP A 118 -8.40 3.36 -4.07
C TRP A 118 -7.16 2.75 -3.46
N ILE A 119 -7.26 2.42 -2.17
CA ILE A 119 -6.28 1.57 -1.48
C ILE A 119 -7.00 0.61 -0.53
N HIS A 120 -6.51 -0.63 -0.51
CA HIS A 120 -6.81 -1.61 0.52
C HIS A 120 -5.71 -1.54 1.59
N LEU A 121 -6.10 -1.37 2.84
CA LEU A 121 -5.22 -1.46 4.00
C LEU A 121 -5.58 -2.73 4.76
N ASP A 122 -4.58 -3.49 5.17
CA ASP A 122 -4.70 -4.70 5.97
C ASP A 122 -3.69 -4.71 7.12
N GLY A 123 -3.77 -5.73 7.99
CA GLY A 123 -2.84 -5.86 9.12
C GLY A 123 -2.96 -4.74 10.16
N LEU A 124 -4.08 -4.01 10.18
CA LEU A 124 -4.31 -2.92 11.12
C LEU A 124 -4.82 -3.45 12.47
N PRO A 125 -4.43 -2.84 13.61
CA PRO A 125 -5.01 -3.19 14.90
C PRO A 125 -6.52 -2.88 14.95
N SER A 126 -7.33 -3.87 15.32
CA SER A 126 -8.78 -3.68 15.50
C SER A 126 -9.11 -2.67 16.60
N GLY A 127 -10.20 -1.94 16.43
CA GLY A 127 -10.70 -0.94 17.37
C GLY A 127 -10.78 0.48 16.78
N PRO A 128 -11.03 1.48 17.63
CA PRO A 128 -11.06 2.88 17.22
C PRO A 128 -9.71 3.34 16.67
N ALA A 129 -9.73 4.05 15.55
CA ALA A 129 -8.54 4.62 14.95
C ALA A 129 -8.84 5.94 14.23
N THR A 130 -7.80 6.74 14.07
CA THR A 130 -7.83 7.97 13.29
C THR A 130 -7.15 7.74 11.95
N LEU A 131 -7.90 7.80 10.85
CA LEU A 131 -7.36 7.77 9.49
C LEU A 131 -7.10 9.21 9.04
N ARG A 132 -5.86 9.50 8.64
CA ARG A 132 -5.47 10.79 8.05
C ARG A 132 -4.96 10.58 6.64
N VAL A 133 -5.42 11.41 5.70
CA VAL A 133 -4.96 11.42 4.32
C VAL A 133 -4.48 12.80 3.93
N THR A 134 -3.26 12.89 3.42
CA THR A 134 -2.66 14.14 2.92
C THR A 134 -2.55 14.09 1.41
N LEU A 135 -2.60 15.25 0.75
CA LEU A 135 -2.19 15.38 -0.64
C LEU A 135 -0.75 15.90 -0.73
N ASN A 136 0.03 15.34 -1.64
CA ASN A 136 1.46 15.58 -1.75
C ASN A 136 1.83 15.85 -3.21
N ALA A 137 2.74 16.79 -3.44
CA ALA A 137 3.29 17.08 -4.75
C ALA A 137 4.14 15.92 -5.27
N ASN A 138 4.43 15.94 -6.57
CA ASN A 138 5.38 15.02 -7.21
C ASN A 138 6.76 15.02 -6.54
N SER A 139 7.19 16.17 -5.99
CA SER A 139 8.45 16.36 -5.26
C SER A 139 8.37 16.01 -3.76
N HIS A 140 7.24 15.43 -3.31
CA HIS A 140 6.94 14.89 -1.97
C HIS A 140 6.56 15.89 -0.88
N GLU A 141 6.70 17.19 -1.09
CA GLU A 141 6.15 18.20 -0.17
C GLU A 141 4.63 18.03 -0.02
N GLN A 142 4.10 18.34 1.17
CA GLN A 142 2.66 18.32 1.38
C GLN A 142 2.05 19.55 0.71
N LEU A 143 0.97 19.35 -0.05
CA LEU A 143 0.23 20.45 -0.66
C LEU A 143 -0.44 21.27 0.44
N ALA A 144 -0.44 22.58 0.29
CA ALA A 144 -1.07 23.53 1.19
C ALA A 144 -1.84 24.60 0.41
N HIS A 145 -2.78 25.23 1.10
CA HIS A 145 -3.45 26.43 0.63
C HIS A 145 -3.46 27.46 1.77
N ASP A 146 -2.90 28.64 1.52
CA ASP A 146 -2.73 29.71 2.51
C ASP A 146 -2.00 29.22 3.77
N GLY A 147 -0.96 28.41 3.60
CA GLY A 147 -0.18 27.81 4.69
C GLY A 147 -0.92 26.72 5.48
N THR A 148 -2.14 26.35 5.08
CA THR A 148 -2.89 25.25 5.68
C THR A 148 -2.67 23.97 4.88
N PRO A 149 -2.14 22.90 5.47
CA PRO A 149 -1.95 21.64 4.76
C PRO A 149 -3.26 21.07 4.25
N ILE A 150 -3.23 20.54 3.02
CA ILE A 150 -4.39 19.90 2.40
C ILE A 150 -4.42 18.44 2.84
N GLU A 151 -5.33 18.18 3.77
CA GLU A 151 -5.52 16.86 4.36
C GLU A 151 -6.96 16.67 4.84
N THR A 152 -7.32 15.43 5.12
CA THR A 152 -8.57 15.09 5.80
C THR A 152 -8.29 14.04 6.88
N THR A 153 -9.04 14.13 7.97
CA THR A 153 -8.95 13.21 9.09
C THR A 153 -10.35 12.68 9.40
N THR A 154 -10.48 11.37 9.56
CA THR A 154 -11.73 10.71 9.95
C THR A 154 -11.49 9.67 11.02
N GLU A 155 -12.37 9.65 12.01
CA GLU A 155 -12.45 8.57 12.98
C GLU A 155 -13.10 7.35 12.33
N VAL A 156 -12.53 6.18 12.55
CA VAL A 156 -13.01 4.89 12.01
C VAL A 156 -12.93 3.82 13.10
N THR A 157 -13.68 2.74 12.91
CA THR A 157 -13.53 1.52 13.70
C THR A 157 -12.99 0.44 12.76
N ILE A 158 -11.77 -0.01 13.02
CA ILE A 158 -11.17 -1.13 12.33
C ILE A 158 -11.81 -2.41 12.89
N PRO A 159 -12.40 -3.29 12.05
CA PRO A 159 -13.03 -4.53 12.50
C PRO A 159 -12.10 -5.52 13.18
#